data_AF-A0A537U3M7-F1
#
_entry.id   AF-A0A537U3M7-F1
#
_cell.length_a   1.000
_cell.length_b   1.000
_cell.length_c   1.000
_cell.angle_alpha   90.00
_cell.angle_beta   90.00
_cell.angle_gamma   90.00
#
_symmetry.space_group_name_H-M   'P 1'
#
loop_
_entity.id
_entity.type
_entity.pdbx_description
1 polymer ?
#
loop_
_entity_poly.entity_id
_entity_poly.type
_entity_poly.pdbx_seq_one_letter_code
_entity_poly.pdbx_strand_id
1 'polypeptide(L)' 'MKEVIERVLTWPRERQEDAVQMLLALEAREGELYHPNDDEWAAIEEGFAQAKRREAVSADEIAVLFKQRDS' A
#
# COMPACT_ATOMS: atom_id res chain seq x y z
N MET A 1 13.53 3.55 18.05
CA MET A 1 13.16 2.15 17.77
C MET A 1 13.30 1.28 19.02
N LYS A 2 14.51 1.10 19.56
CA LYS A 2 14.75 0.26 20.75
C LYS A 2 13.87 0.64 21.96
N GLU A 3 13.78 1.94 22.26
CA GLU A 3 12.93 2.48 23.35
C GLU A 3 11.43 2.15 23.19
N VAL A 4 10.95 1.99 21.96
CA VAL A 4 9.54 1.62 21.71
C VAL A 4 9.33 0.16 22.07
N ILE A 5 10.24 -0.71 21.64
CA ILE A 5 10.19 -2.14 21.97
C ILE A 5 10.33 -2.34 23.48
N GLU A 6 11.23 -1.61 24.14
CA GLU A 6 11.38 -1.66 25.60
C GLU A 6 10.08 -1.29 26.34
N ARG A 7 9.31 -0.30 25.85
CA ARG A 7 7.98 0.01 26.41
C ARG A 7 6.92 -1.04 26.10
N VAL A 8 6.97 -1.70 24.93
CA VAL A 8 6.06 -2.80 24.62
C VAL A 8 6.27 -3.95 25.62
N LEU A 9 7.51 -4.23 26.01
CA LEU A 9 7.83 -5.25 27.02
C LEU A 9 7.27 -4.94 28.41
N THR A 10 6.85 -3.69 28.70
CA THR A 10 6.21 -3.33 29.97
C THR A 10 4.68 -3.45 29.93
N TRP A 11 4.08 -3.77 28.79
CA TRP A 11 2.62 -3.90 28.66
C TRP A 11 2.09 -5.20 29.28
N PRO A 12 0.77 -5.31 29.52
CA PRO A 12 0.14 -6.60 29.82
C PRO A 12 0.42 -7.62 28.72
N ARG A 13 0.56 -8.90 29.10
CA ARG A 13 0.95 -9.99 28.19
C ARG A 13 0.13 -10.06 26.91
N GLU A 14 -1.19 -9.93 27.01
CA GLU A 14 -2.12 -9.94 25.86
C GLU A 14 -1.74 -8.86 24.82
N ARG A 15 -1.45 -7.64 25.28
CA ARG A 15 -1.00 -6.53 24.43
C ARG A 15 0.39 -6.75 23.82
N GLN A 16 1.26 -7.53 24.49
CA GLN A 16 2.56 -7.92 23.93
C GLN A 16 2.36 -8.93 22.80
N GLU A 17 1.47 -9.91 23.00
CA GLU A 17 1.13 -10.92 21.99
C GLU A 17 0.56 -10.24 20.74
N ASP A 18 -0.35 -9.26 20.88
CA ASP A 18 -0.83 -8.44 19.76
C ASP A 18 0.30 -7.75 18.99
N ALA A 19 1.25 -7.14 19.71
CA ALA A 19 2.39 -6.46 19.09
C ALA A 19 3.31 -7.43 18.35
N VAL A 20 3.54 -8.62 18.90
CA VAL A 20 4.30 -9.69 18.24
C VAL A 20 3.60 -10.16 16.98
N GLN A 21 2.28 -10.38 17.00
CA GLN A 21 1.53 -10.78 15.82
C GLN A 21 1.63 -9.74 14.69
N MET A 22 1.59 -8.45 15.03
CA MET A 22 1.75 -7.38 14.05
C MET A 22 3.14 -7.38 13.41
N LEU A 23 4.20 -7.58 14.21
CA LEU A 23 5.57 -7.64 13.70
C LEU A 23 5.76 -8.86 12.80
N LEU A 24 5.26 -10.04 13.19
CA LEU A 24 5.30 -11.25 12.37
C LEU A 24 4.53 -11.08 11.05
N ALA A 25 3.39 -10.38 11.07
CA ALA A 25 2.64 -10.08 9.86
C ALA A 25 3.40 -9.13 8.93
N LEU A 26 4.20 -8.20 9.47
CA LEU A 26 5.07 -7.34 8.68
C LEU A 26 6.25 -8.10 8.09
N GLU A 27 6.89 -8.99 8.86
CA GLU A 27 7.95 -9.88 8.39
C GLU A 27 7.46 -10.82 7.27
N ALA A 28 6.26 -11.38 7.40
CA ALA A 28 5.68 -12.25 6.37
C ALA A 28 5.43 -11.50 5.04
N ARG A 29 5.20 -10.19 5.11
CA ARG A 29 5.02 -9.30 3.95
C ARG A 29 6.34 -8.70 3.48
N GLU A 30 7.41 -8.86 4.24
CA GLU A 30 8.73 -8.34 3.87
C GLU A 30 9.25 -9.15 2.68
N GLY A 31 9.39 -8.49 1.53
CA GLY A 31 9.74 -9.15 0.27
C GLY A 31 8.55 -9.66 -0.55
N GLU A 32 7.32 -9.51 -0.05
CA GLU A 32 6.10 -9.77 -0.82
C GLU A 32 5.90 -8.60 -1.81
N LEU A 33 6.51 -8.71 -2.99
CA LEU A 33 6.21 -7.81 -4.10
C LEU A 33 4.73 -8.00 -4.48
N TYR A 34 4.03 -6.90 -4.71
CA TYR A 34 2.70 -6.95 -5.31
C TYR A 34 2.81 -7.68 -6.64
N HIS A 35 2.10 -8.80 -6.76
CA HIS A 35 1.96 -9.56 -7.98
C HIS A 35 0.56 -9.26 -8.54
N PRO A 36 0.45 -8.36 -9.54
CA PRO A 36 -0.81 -8.13 -10.21
C PRO A 36 -1.31 -9.44 -10.80
N ASN A 37 -2.61 -9.70 -10.70
CA ASN A 37 -3.21 -10.78 -11.48
C ASN A 37 -3.20 -10.42 -12.98
N ASP A 38 -3.55 -11.37 -13.85
CA ASP A 38 -3.47 -11.19 -15.31
C ASP A 38 -4.25 -9.97 -15.82
N ASP A 39 -5.45 -9.71 -15.25
CA ASP A 39 -6.28 -8.57 -15.64
C ASP A 39 -5.65 -7.24 -15.20
N GLU A 40 -5.12 -7.20 -13.97
CA GLU A 40 -4.40 -6.05 -13.44
C GLU A 40 -3.11 -5.79 -14.24
N TRP A 41 -2.39 -6.84 -14.64
CA TRP A 41 -1.21 -6.72 -15.47
C TRP A 41 -1.54 -6.17 -16.86
N ALA A 42 -2.61 -6.68 -17.50
CA ALA A 42 -3.09 -6.17 -18.77
C ALA A 42 -3.50 -4.70 -18.70
N ALA A 43 -4.15 -4.28 -17.60
CA ALA A 43 -4.50 -2.87 -17.38
C ALA A 43 -3.27 -1.98 -17.21
N ILE A 44 -2.23 -2.45 -16.51
CA ILE A 44 -0.95 -1.75 -16.39
C ILE A 44 -0.28 -1.58 -17.76
N GLU A 45 -0.19 -2.65 -18.55
CA GLU A 45 0.39 -2.61 -19.89
C GLU A 45 -0.36 -1.66 -20.83
N GLU A 46 -1.69 -1.67 -20.81
CA GLU A 46 -2.50 -0.75 -21.60
C GLU A 46 -2.33 0.70 -21.15
N GLY A 47 -2.22 0.96 -19.84
CA GLY A 47 -1.90 2.30 -19.33
C GLY A 47 -0.55 2.83 -19.87
N PHE A 48 0.48 1.98 -19.92
CA PHE A 48 1.76 2.34 -20.54
C PHE A 48 1.62 2.62 -22.04
N ALA A 49 0.82 1.82 -22.74
CA ALA A 49 0.56 2.00 -24.17
C ALA A 49 -0.17 3.33 -24.44
N GLN A 50 -1.19 3.68 -23.65
CA GLN A 50 -1.90 4.96 -23.71
C GLN A 50 -0.96 6.14 -23.46
N ALA A 51 -0.10 6.06 -22.44
CA ALA A 51 0.88 7.09 -22.15
C ALA A 51 1.84 7.32 -23.34
N LYS A 52 2.31 6.25 -23.99
CA LYS A 52 3.14 6.33 -25.19
C LYS A 52 2.42 6.99 -26.37
N ARG A 53 1.10 6.77 -26.49
CA ARG A 53 0.23 7.42 -27.48
C ARG A 53 -0.19 8.84 -27.11
N ARG A 54 0.19 9.34 -25.92
CA ARG A 54 -0.23 10.62 -25.34
C ARG A 54 -1.74 10.71 -25.07
N GLU A 55 -2.35 9.58 -24.75
CA GLU A 55 -3.77 9.46 -24.40
C GLU A 55 -4.01 9.55 -22.88
N ALA A 56 -2.93 9.70 -22.09
CA ALA A 56 -3.04 9.91 -20.66
C ALA A 56 -3.65 11.29 -20.36
N VAL A 57 -4.66 11.32 -19.49
CA VAL A 57 -5.25 12.55 -18.97
C VAL A 57 -4.25 13.33 -18.12
N SER A 58 -4.38 14.66 -18.11
CA SER A 58 -3.50 15.53 -17.33
C SER A 58 -3.76 15.42 -15.83
N ALA A 59 -2.76 15.80 -15.04
CA ALA A 59 -2.88 15.82 -13.57
C ALA A 59 -3.99 16.76 -13.08
N ASP A 60 -4.22 17.87 -13.78
CA ASP A 60 -5.28 18.83 -13.44
C ASP A 60 -6.68 18.24 -13.66
N GLU A 61 -6.88 17.50 -14.76
CA GLU A 61 -8.14 16.80 -15.04
C GLU A 61 -8.42 15.69 -14.01
N ILE A 62 -7.39 14.92 -13.64
CA ILE A 62 -7.48 13.92 -12.57
C ILE A 62 -7.86 14.59 -11.24
N ALA A 63 -7.22 15.71 -10.88
CA ALA A 63 -7.49 16.41 -9.62
C ALA A 63 -8.94 16.90 -9.51
N VAL A 64 -9.58 17.27 -10.62
CA VAL A 64 -11.00 17.65 -10.65
C VAL A 64 -11.91 16.46 -10.32
N LEU A 65 -11.64 15.27 -10.89
CA LEU A 65 -12.43 14.06 -10.64
C LEU A 65 -12.38 13.63 -9.18
N PHE A 66 -11.21 13.68 -8.54
CA PHE A 66 -11.07 13.30 -7.13
C PHE A 66 -11.72 14.30 -6.17
N LYS A 67 -11.68 15.60 -6.47
CA LYS A 67 -12.38 16.63 -5.67
C LYS A 67 -13.90 16.46 -5.66
N GLN A 68 -14.48 15.98 -6.76
CA GLN A 68 -15.93 15.73 -6.85
C GLN A 68 -16.39 14.51 -6.03
N ARG A 69 -15.48 13.58 -5.73
CA ARG A 69 -15.81 12.34 -5.01
C ARG A 69 -15.80 12.49 -3.49
N ASP A 70 -15.15 13.54 -2.98
CA ASP A 70 -15.04 13.87 -1.56
C ASP A 70 -16.07 14.92 -1.08
N SER A 71 -17.07 15.25 -1.92
CA SER A 71 -18.14 16.23 -1.65
C SER A 71 -19.50 15.58 -1.40
#